data_AF-A0A7C1SRM6-F1
#
_entry.id   AF-A0A7C1SRM6-F1
#
_cell.length_a   1.000
_cell.length_b   1.000
_cell.length_c   1.000
_cell.angle_alpha   90.00
_cell.angle_beta   90.00
_cell.angle_gamma   90.00
#
_symmetry.space_group_name_H-M   'P 1'
#
loop_
_entity.id
_entity.type
_entity.pdbx_description
1 polymer ?
#
loop_
_entity_poly.entity_id
_entity_poly.type
_entity_poly.pdbx_seq_one_letter_code
_entity_poly.pdbx_strand_id
1 'polypeptide(L)' 'MAKVIRHKTQRQRRRARIRGRVVGTAKRPRLSVFRSAKHIYAQVINDEKGTTLVSFSDADIKDGPKPEG' A
#
# COMPACT_ATOMS: atom_id res chain seq x y z
N MET A 1 9.53 -14.84 -29.98
CA MET A 1 9.24 -13.73 -29.04
C MET A 1 10.11 -13.92 -27.79
N ALA A 2 10.93 -12.93 -27.42
CA ALA A 2 11.81 -13.04 -26.25
C ALA A 2 11.03 -12.86 -24.95
N LYS A 3 11.32 -13.70 -23.94
CA LYS A 3 10.73 -13.63 -22.60
C LYS A 3 11.33 -12.43 -21.85
N VAL A 4 10.54 -11.38 -21.63
CA VAL A 4 10.98 -10.21 -20.84
C VAL A 4 11.10 -10.62 -19.38
N ILE A 5 12.34 -10.77 -18.88
CA ILE A 5 12.62 -11.01 -17.46
C ILE A 5 12.38 -9.70 -16.70
N ARG A 6 11.30 -9.62 -15.93
CA ARG A 6 10.99 -8.46 -15.10
C ARG A 6 11.69 -8.57 -13.75
N HIS A 7 12.70 -7.75 -13.52
CA HIS A 7 13.32 -7.63 -12.22
C HIS A 7 12.37 -6.94 -11.22
N LYS A 8 12.39 -7.39 -9.95
CA LYS A 8 11.64 -6.71 -8.88
C LYS A 8 12.11 -5.27 -8.74
N THR A 9 11.17 -4.33 -8.78
CA THR A 9 11.46 -2.90 -8.63
C THR A 9 12.00 -2.60 -7.23
N GLN A 10 12.77 -1.51 -7.08
CA GLN A 10 13.30 -1.09 -5.79
C GLN A 10 12.20 -0.94 -4.73
N ARG A 11 11.02 -0.45 -5.15
CA ARG A 11 9.81 -0.35 -4.32
C ARG A 11 9.33 -1.70 -3.82
N GLN A 12 9.27 -2.72 -4.68
CA GLN A 12 8.88 -4.08 -4.28
C GLN A 12 9.86 -4.67 -3.27
N ARG A 13 11.17 -4.47 -3.48
CA ARG A 13 12.23 -4.92 -2.55
C ARG A 13 12.08 -4.27 -1.18
N ARG A 14 11.88 -2.93 -1.14
CA ARG A 14 11.64 -2.19 0.10
C ARG A 14 10.39 -2.67 0.81
N ARG A 15 9.27 -2.86 0.09
CA ARG A 15 8.01 -3.37 0.64
C ARG A 15 8.20 -4.74 1.30
N ALA A 16 8.93 -5.65 0.66
CA ALA A 16 9.22 -6.97 1.23
C ALA A 16 10.05 -6.86 2.51
N ARG A 17 11.11 -6.03 2.52
CA ARG A 17 11.94 -5.80 3.71
C ARG A 17 11.13 -5.24 4.88
N ILE A 18 10.28 -4.24 4.63
CA ILE A 18 9.44 -3.62 5.68
C ILE A 18 8.45 -4.65 6.24
N ARG A 19 7.82 -5.45 5.38
CA ARG A 19 6.88 -6.50 5.80
C ARG A 19 7.53 -7.63 6.61
N GLY A 20 8.83 -7.85 6.45
CA GLY A 20 9.57 -8.77 7.31
C GLY A 20 9.75 -8.27 8.75
N ARG A 21 9.57 -6.97 9.01
CA ARG A 21 9.69 -6.36 10.35
C ARG A 21 8.35 -5.87 10.92
N VAL A 22 7.44 -5.47 10.04
CA VAL A 22 6.13 -4.91 10.40
C VAL A 22 5.05 -5.90 9.97
N VAL A 23 4.43 -6.53 10.95
CA VAL A 23 3.30 -7.46 10.79
C VAL A 23 2.08 -6.86 11.48
N GLY A 24 0.95 -6.86 10.79
CA GLY A 24 -0.32 -6.35 11.28
C GLY A 24 -1.11 -7.44 12.00
N THR A 25 -1.46 -7.22 13.26
CA THR A 25 -2.31 -8.12 14.04
C THR A 25 -3.71 -7.54 14.22
N ALA A 26 -4.64 -8.29 14.81
CA ALA A 26 -5.98 -7.77 15.11
C ALA A 26 -5.94 -6.51 16.02
N LYS A 27 -5.02 -6.47 16.98
CA LYS A 27 -4.86 -5.31 17.90
C LYS A 27 -4.10 -4.16 17.27
N ARG A 28 -3.18 -4.46 16.35
CA ARG A 28 -2.33 -3.46 15.68
C ARG A 28 -2.19 -3.79 14.19
N PRO A 29 -3.23 -3.49 13.40
CA PRO A 29 -3.22 -3.82 11.97
C PRO A 29 -2.19 -2.98 11.22
N ARG A 30 -1.68 -3.51 10.11
CA ARG A 30 -0.64 -2.89 9.30
C ARG A 30 -1.25 -1.95 8.27
N LEU A 31 -0.82 -0.70 8.26
CA LEU A 31 -1.12 0.24 7.18
C LEU A 31 -0.23 -0.01 5.96
N SER A 32 -0.84 -0.12 4.79
CA SER A 32 -0.18 -0.31 3.49
C SER A 32 -0.51 0.86 2.58
N VAL A 33 0.49 1.69 2.27
CA VAL A 33 0.32 2.85 1.37
C VAL A 33 0.95 2.57 0.01
N PHE A 34 0.21 2.87 -1.05
CA PHE A 34 0.68 2.91 -2.43
C PHE A 34 0.48 4.33 -2.96
N ARG A 35 1.57 4.96 -3.41
CA ARG A 35 1.53 6.28 -4.05
C ARG A 35 1.96 6.13 -5.51
N SER A 36 1.10 6.58 -6.42
CA SER A 36 1.42 6.83 -7.81
C SER A 36 1.79 8.31 -8.01
N ALA A 37 2.07 8.71 -9.24
CA ALA A 37 2.28 10.12 -9.57
C ALA A 37 1.01 10.97 -9.35
N LYS A 38 -0.18 10.36 -9.46
CA LYS A 38 -1.47 11.07 -9.47
C LYS A 38 -2.29 10.85 -8.19
N HIS A 39 -2.17 9.69 -7.57
CA HIS A 39 -3.07 9.22 -6.52
C HIS A 39 -2.34 8.46 -5.41
N ILE A 40 -2.93 8.45 -4.23
CA ILE A 40 -2.51 7.75 -3.03
C ILE A 40 -3.63 6.80 -2.61
N TYR A 41 -3.26 5.54 -2.41
CA TYR A 41 -4.13 4.48 -1.95
C TYR A 41 -3.60 3.93 -0.63
N ALA A 42 -4.46 3.77 0.35
CA ALA A 42 -4.13 3.27 1.68
C ALA A 42 -5.04 2.09 2.05
N GLN A 43 -4.47 1.10 2.74
CA GLN A 43 -5.21 -0.07 3.22
C GLN A 43 -4.76 -0.43 4.63
N VAL A 44 -5.71 -0.70 5.52
CA VAL A 44 -5.46 -1.24 6.86
C VAL A 44 -5.70 -2.74 6.82
N ILE A 45 -4.68 -3.53 7.11
CA ILE A 45 -4.68 -4.99 6.90
C ILE A 45 -4.39 -5.71 8.21
N ASN A 46 -5.19 -6.73 8.52
CA ASN A 46 -4.84 -7.74 9.51
C ASN A 46 -4.15 -8.90 8.79
N ASP A 47 -2.85 -9.07 9.02
CA ASP A 47 -2.04 -10.08 8.36
C ASP A 47 -2.32 -11.50 8.91
N GLU A 48 -2.77 -11.64 10.17
CA GLU A 48 -3.13 -12.94 10.77
C GLU A 48 -4.31 -13.60 10.04
N LYS A 49 -5.31 -12.80 9.69
CA LYS A 49 -6.51 -13.25 8.96
C LYS A 49 -6.40 -13.01 7.45
N GLY A 50 -5.31 -12.40 6.98
CA GLY A 50 -5.16 -11.96 5.59
C GLY A 50 -6.25 -11.00 5.11
N THR A 51 -6.95 -10.31 6.02
CA THR A 51 -8.14 -9.51 5.70
C THR A 51 -7.80 -8.03 5.67
N THR A 52 -8.28 -7.33 4.64
CA THR A 52 -8.26 -5.85 4.61
C THR A 52 -9.46 -5.33 5.38
N LEU A 53 -9.20 -4.60 6.46
CA LEU A 53 -10.24 -4.03 7.32
C LEU A 53 -10.84 -2.77 6.69
N VAL A 54 -9.99 -1.92 6.12
CA VAL A 54 -10.39 -0.65 5.50
C VAL A 54 -9.51 -0.39 4.29
N SER A 55 -10.09 0.16 3.22
CA SER A 55 -9.39 0.68 2.05
C SER A 55 -9.83 2.12 1.78
N PHE A 56 -8.90 2.98 1.39
CA PHE A 56 -9.16 4.38 1.08
C PHE A 56 -8.30 4.84 -0.10
N SER A 57 -8.83 5.73 -0.92
CA SER A 57 -8.08 6.43 -1.97
C SER A 57 -8.39 7.93 -1.98
N ASP A 58 -7.42 8.75 -2.39
CA ASP A 58 -7.62 10.19 -2.53
C ASP A 58 -8.63 10.54 -3.63
N ALA A 59 -8.78 9.65 -4.63
CA ALA A 59 -9.75 9.84 -5.71
C ALA A 59 -11.21 9.79 -5.23
N ASP A 60 -11.47 9.14 -4.09
CA ASP A 60 -12.81 9.03 -3.50
C ASP A 60 -13.16 10.24 -2.61
N ILE A 61 -12.22 11.16 -2.39
CA ILE A 61 -12.46 12.39 -1.63
C ILE A 61 -13.34 13.31 -2.48
N LYS A 62 -14.65 13.33 -2.20
CA LYS A 62 -15.57 14.34 -2.73
C LYS A 62 -15.30 15.67 -2.03
N ASP A 63 -14.80 16.63 -2.79
CA ASP A 63 -14.75 18.06 -2.49
C ASP A 63 -14.04 18.47 -1.18
N GLY A 64 -12.75 18.17 -1.08
CA GLY A 64 -11.84 18.79 -0.12
C GLY A 64 -10.70 19.53 -0.85
N PRO A 65 -10.17 20.65 -0.30
CA PRO A 65 -9.10 21.39 -0.97
C PRO A 65 -7.93 20.44 -1.22
N LYS A 66 -7.42 20.44 -2.46
CA LYS A 66 -6.16 19.76 -2.76
C LYS A 66 -5.12 20.30 -1.80
N PRO A 67 -4.39 19.44 -1.05
CA PRO A 67 -3.26 19.92 -0.29
C PRO A 67 -2.24 20.46 -1.30
N GLU A 68 -2.20 21.78 -1.41
CA GLU A 68 -1.20 22.50 -2.17
C GLU A 68 0.15 22.24 -1.49
N GLY A 69 1.09 21.70 -2.26
CA GLY A 69 2.42 21.33 -1.79
C GLY A 69 3.39 22.49 -1.83
#